data_AF-A0A6V8L224-F1
#
_entry.id   AF-A0A6V8L224-F1
#
_cell.length_a   1.000
_cell.length_b   1.000
_cell.length_c   1.000
_cell.angle_alpha   90.00
_cell.angle_beta   90.00
_cell.angle_gamma   90.00
#
_symmetry.space_group_name_H-M   'P 1'
#
loop_
_entity.id
_entity.type
_entity.pdbx_description
1 polymer ?
#
loop_
_entity_poly.entity_id
_entity_poly.type
_entity_poly.pdbx_seq_one_letter_code
_entity_poly.pdbx_strand_id
1 'polypeptide(L)'
;MSQKWRVAKRAAQGVAVGAGLLATAAGVIVAQAKQARRIIPQADSPPPRGDGVYGARLPGKPITMVVLGDSSAAGYGTFRPRETPGALLANGVSRRLRRPVRLHRFAVVGAESSGLVPQVEAALEVKPDIAVILVGGNDVTHRTSTSTAVRHLVNAVRDLRAAGAEVVVGTCPDLGTIRPIKPPLRWLTRYWSRQLAAAQTVAVVEARGWTVSLGDLLGPRFTAEPTRMFSWDRFHPSAEGYAVAAAALLPTVLAALGSVDERREVLAVGEGVRSLPHAAHEAARRAGTEVSGAEVAGRERGPAGRWAQLRRRTAWFGHPHPDEAEQVVDAAVPLEETASRTEG
;
A
#
# COMPACT_ATOMS: atom_id res chain seq x y z
N MET A 1 -30.86 47.50 -26.34
CA MET A 1 -30.03 46.27 -26.26
C MET A 1 -30.90 45.08 -25.90
N SER A 2 -30.98 44.09 -26.79
CA SER A 2 -31.80 42.88 -26.60
C SER A 2 -31.43 42.11 -25.33
N GLN A 3 -32.43 41.57 -24.62
CA GLN A 3 -32.25 40.69 -23.46
C GLN A 3 -31.30 39.50 -23.77
N LYS A 4 -31.28 39.03 -25.03
CA LYS A 4 -30.38 37.98 -25.51
C LYS A 4 -28.89 38.40 -25.46
N TRP A 5 -28.58 39.67 -25.70
CA TRP A 5 -27.21 40.20 -25.66
C TRP A 5 -26.65 40.29 -24.23
N ARG A 6 -27.51 40.61 -23.25
CA ARG A 6 -27.12 40.63 -21.82
C ARG A 6 -26.85 39.23 -21.28
N VAL A 7 -27.64 38.23 -21.70
CA VAL A 7 -27.44 36.81 -21.34
C VAL A 7 -26.15 36.28 -21.97
N ALA A 8 -25.89 36.53 -23.25
CA ALA A 8 -24.66 36.12 -23.92
C ALA A 8 -23.40 36.74 -23.28
N LYS A 9 -23.45 38.03 -22.91
CA LYS A 9 -22.33 38.71 -22.23
C LYS A 9 -22.06 38.12 -20.84
N ARG A 10 -23.10 37.82 -20.06
CA ARG A 10 -22.97 37.17 -18.74
C ARG A 10 -22.44 35.74 -18.85
N ALA A 11 -22.89 34.98 -19.85
CA ALA A 11 -22.38 33.64 -20.13
C ALA A 11 -20.89 33.66 -20.54
N ALA A 12 -20.50 34.56 -21.44
CA ALA A 12 -19.11 34.73 -21.86
C ALA A 12 -18.21 35.20 -20.71
N GLN A 13 -18.68 36.12 -19.86
CA GLN A 13 -17.96 36.53 -18.65
C GLN A 13 -17.83 35.38 -17.65
N GLY A 14 -18.87 34.57 -17.45
CA GLY A 14 -18.82 33.37 -16.61
C GLY A 14 -17.82 32.32 -17.11
N VAL A 15 -17.78 32.07 -18.43
CA VAL A 15 -16.80 31.18 -19.07
C VAL A 15 -15.37 31.71 -18.91
N ALA A 16 -15.15 33.01 -19.12
CA ALA A 16 -13.84 33.63 -18.99
C ALA A 16 -13.31 33.64 -17.54
N VAL A 17 -14.17 33.95 -16.57
CA VAL A 17 -13.83 33.87 -15.13
C VAL A 17 -13.54 32.43 -14.72
N GLY A 18 -14.36 31.47 -15.18
CA GLY A 18 -14.14 30.04 -14.93
C GLY A 18 -12.81 29.54 -15.51
N ALA A 19 -12.50 29.91 -16.75
CA ALA A 19 -11.24 29.57 -17.41
C ALA A 19 -10.03 30.21 -16.70
N GLY A 20 -10.14 31.47 -16.25
CA GLY A 20 -9.08 32.16 -15.50
C GLY A 20 -8.78 31.52 -14.15
N LEU A 21 -9.83 31.09 -13.42
CA LEU A 21 -9.67 30.38 -12.15
C LEU A 21 -9.01 29.00 -12.34
N LEU A 22 -9.41 28.24 -13.37
CA LEU A 22 -8.81 26.95 -13.70
C LEU A 22 -7.33 27.10 -14.11
N ALA A 23 -7.00 28.10 -14.93
CA ALA A 23 -5.62 28.37 -15.34
C ALA A 23 -4.74 28.75 -14.14
N THR A 24 -5.26 29.55 -13.21
CA THR A 24 -4.56 29.93 -11.98
C THR A 24 -4.30 28.73 -11.08
N ALA A 25 -5.32 27.88 -10.87
CA ALA A 25 -5.19 26.65 -10.09
C ALA A 25 -4.17 25.68 -10.70
N ALA A 26 -4.20 25.50 -12.03
CA ALA A 26 -3.21 24.70 -12.75
C ALA A 26 -1.79 25.27 -12.60
N GLY A 27 -1.63 26.59 -12.68
CA GLY A 27 -0.36 27.29 -12.45
C GLY A 27 0.20 27.04 -11.05
N VAL A 28 -0.65 27.08 -10.01
CA VAL A 28 -0.25 26.76 -8.63
C VAL A 28 0.21 25.32 -8.48
N ILE A 29 -0.50 24.37 -9.09
CA ILE A 29 -0.13 22.94 -9.06
C ILE A 29 1.24 22.73 -9.71
N VAL A 30 1.47 23.32 -10.89
CA VAL A 30 2.76 23.22 -11.61
C VAL A 30 3.89 23.84 -10.78
N ALA A 31 3.66 25.01 -10.18
CA ALA A 31 4.63 25.66 -9.31
C ALA A 31 4.96 24.80 -8.07
N GLN A 32 3.96 24.19 -7.45
CA GLN A 32 4.15 23.29 -6.30
C GLN A 32 4.90 22.01 -6.68
N ALA A 33 4.62 21.44 -7.86
CA ALA A 33 5.34 20.27 -8.34
C ALA A 33 6.83 20.60 -8.58
N LYS A 34 7.12 21.75 -9.18
CA LYS A 34 8.51 22.24 -9.36
C LYS A 34 9.20 22.48 -8.02
N GLN A 35 8.51 23.11 -7.07
CA GLN A 35 9.07 23.36 -5.73
C GLN A 35 9.33 22.07 -4.96
N ALA A 36 8.41 21.10 -5.01
CA ALA A 36 8.58 19.79 -4.39
C ALA A 36 9.80 19.07 -4.95
N ARG A 37 10.00 19.08 -6.28
CA ARG A 37 11.18 18.48 -6.94
C ARG A 37 12.51 19.17 -6.58
N ARG A 38 12.48 20.44 -6.15
CA ARG A 38 13.68 21.15 -5.64
C ARG A 38 13.99 20.81 -4.19
N ILE A 39 12.96 20.57 -3.38
CA ILE A 39 13.10 20.25 -1.95
C ILE A 39 13.42 18.78 -1.73
N ILE A 40 12.81 17.90 -2.54
CA ILE A 40 13.05 16.46 -2.50
C ILE A 40 14.31 16.19 -3.32
N PRO A 41 15.44 15.86 -2.67
CA PRO A 41 16.69 15.59 -3.35
C PRO A 41 16.53 14.38 -4.28
N GLN A 42 17.28 14.39 -5.38
CA GLN A 42 17.39 13.20 -6.22
C GLN A 42 18.17 12.11 -5.46
N ALA A 43 18.06 10.88 -5.94
CA ALA A 43 18.81 9.80 -5.33
C ALA A 43 20.31 9.96 -5.57
N ASP A 44 21.06 10.30 -4.54
CA ASP A 44 22.49 10.62 -4.65
C ASP A 44 23.39 9.39 -4.49
N SER A 45 22.91 8.31 -3.87
CA SER A 45 23.67 7.07 -3.68
C SER A 45 22.76 5.85 -3.59
N PRO A 46 23.18 4.69 -4.12
CA PRO A 46 22.38 3.48 -4.01
C PRO A 46 22.21 3.08 -2.54
N PRO A 47 21.03 2.58 -2.14
CA PRO A 47 20.81 2.10 -0.78
C PRO A 47 21.73 0.90 -0.46
N PRO A 48 22.01 0.65 0.82
CA PRO A 48 22.81 -0.50 1.22
C PRO A 48 22.18 -1.80 0.73
N ARG A 49 22.99 -2.72 0.21
CA ARG A 49 22.52 -4.03 -0.27
C ARG A 49 22.20 -4.94 0.92
N GLY A 50 20.93 -5.31 1.06
CA GLY A 50 20.45 -6.24 2.10
C GLY A 50 20.60 -7.72 1.75
N ASP A 51 21.04 -8.05 0.53
CA ASP A 51 21.18 -9.42 0.03
C ASP A 51 22.03 -10.31 0.96
N GLY A 52 21.62 -11.58 1.12
CA GLY A 52 22.34 -12.52 1.97
C GLY A 52 21.44 -13.59 2.60
N VAL A 53 22.03 -14.39 3.51
CA VAL A 53 21.32 -15.45 4.22
C VAL A 53 21.05 -15.03 5.66
N TYR A 54 19.77 -14.87 5.99
CA TYR A 54 19.26 -14.54 7.30
C TYR A 54 18.96 -15.82 8.08
N GLY A 55 19.35 -15.85 9.36
CA GLY A 55 19.22 -17.04 10.20
C GLY A 55 20.01 -18.24 9.68
N ALA A 56 21.20 -18.02 9.12
CA ALA A 56 22.05 -19.07 8.53
C ALA A 56 22.39 -20.25 9.46
N ARG A 57 22.27 -20.07 10.78
CA ARG A 57 22.47 -21.14 11.79
C ARG A 57 21.22 -21.99 12.03
N LEU A 58 20.08 -21.63 11.47
CA LEU A 58 18.83 -22.39 11.60
C LEU A 58 18.85 -23.59 10.64
N PRO A 59 18.15 -24.69 10.99
CA PRO A 59 18.11 -25.88 10.17
C PRO A 59 17.20 -25.70 8.93
N GLY A 60 17.38 -26.59 7.94
CA GLY A 60 16.50 -26.72 6.78
C GLY A 60 16.94 -25.95 5.54
N LYS A 61 16.32 -26.27 4.41
CA LYS A 61 16.57 -25.58 3.13
C LYS A 61 16.13 -24.11 3.25
N PRO A 62 17.00 -23.14 2.90
CA PRO A 62 16.65 -21.73 2.93
C PRO A 62 15.44 -21.43 2.06
N ILE A 63 14.54 -20.59 2.56
CA ILE A 63 13.46 -19.97 1.78
C ILE A 63 14.09 -18.89 0.92
N THR A 64 13.88 -18.94 -0.39
CA THR A 64 14.37 -17.92 -1.33
C THR A 64 13.33 -16.82 -1.42
N MET A 65 13.67 -15.64 -0.89
CA MET A 65 12.82 -14.46 -0.92
C MET A 65 13.42 -13.40 -1.84
N VAL A 66 12.60 -12.86 -2.74
CA VAL A 66 12.98 -11.76 -3.64
C VAL A 66 12.21 -10.49 -3.30
N VAL A 67 12.88 -9.34 -3.41
CA VAL A 67 12.27 -8.01 -3.24
C VAL A 67 12.44 -7.21 -4.52
N LEU A 68 11.31 -6.81 -5.11
CA LEU A 68 11.21 -6.10 -6.38
C LEU A 68 10.50 -4.76 -6.18
N GLY A 69 10.74 -3.82 -7.10
CA GLY A 69 10.03 -2.57 -7.18
C GLY A 69 10.95 -1.36 -7.22
N ASP A 70 10.55 -0.30 -6.52
CA ASP A 70 11.17 1.02 -6.59
C ASP A 70 12.16 1.32 -5.46
N SER A 71 12.36 2.60 -5.14
CA SER A 71 13.22 3.04 -4.05
C SER A 71 12.76 2.57 -2.67
N SER A 72 11.44 2.42 -2.48
CA SER A 72 10.87 1.88 -1.23
C SER A 72 11.24 0.40 -1.06
N ALA A 73 11.11 -0.41 -2.11
CA ALA A 73 11.56 -1.80 -2.12
C ALA A 73 13.08 -1.92 -1.92
N ALA A 74 13.84 -0.99 -2.49
CA ALA A 74 15.29 -0.97 -2.37
C ALA A 74 15.79 -0.56 -0.97
N GLY A 75 14.95 0.06 -0.13
CA GLY A 75 15.33 0.57 1.18
C GLY A 75 16.03 1.93 1.14
N TYR A 76 15.73 2.77 0.15
CA TYR A 76 16.29 4.13 0.08
C TYR A 76 15.92 4.93 1.33
N GLY A 77 16.89 5.66 1.90
CA GLY A 77 16.73 6.36 3.17
C GLY A 77 17.22 5.59 4.40
N THR A 78 17.71 4.35 4.22
CA THR A 78 18.41 3.58 5.25
C THR A 78 19.93 3.72 5.13
N PHE A 79 20.65 3.46 6.22
CA PHE A 79 22.11 3.57 6.26
C PHE A 79 22.80 2.22 6.39
N ARG A 80 22.10 1.19 6.85
CA ARG A 80 22.66 -0.16 7.03
C ARG A 80 21.85 -1.23 6.29
N PRO A 81 22.50 -2.28 5.75
CA PRO A 81 21.82 -3.39 5.08
C PRO A 81 20.64 -3.98 5.87
N ARG A 82 20.83 -4.16 7.19
CA ARG A 82 19.83 -4.74 8.10
C ARG A 82 18.57 -3.89 8.32
N GLU A 83 18.62 -2.61 7.92
CA GLU A 83 17.51 -1.66 8.06
C GLU A 83 16.62 -1.66 6.81
N THR A 84 17.05 -2.30 5.72
CA THR A 84 16.27 -2.39 4.48
C THR A 84 15.01 -3.24 4.69
N PRO A 85 13.90 -2.96 3.99
CA PRO A 85 12.65 -3.69 4.17
C PRO A 85 12.82 -5.18 3.87
N GLY A 86 13.61 -5.53 2.84
CA GLY A 86 13.94 -6.93 2.54
C GLY A 86 14.65 -7.63 3.69
N ALA A 87 15.65 -6.99 4.31
CA ALA A 87 16.38 -7.55 5.43
C ALA A 87 15.50 -7.74 6.67
N LEU A 88 14.65 -6.75 6.97
CA LEU A 88 13.70 -6.78 8.07
C LEU A 88 12.70 -7.93 7.91
N LEU A 89 12.13 -8.08 6.70
CA LEU A 89 11.25 -9.19 6.36
C LEU A 89 11.98 -10.54 6.44
N ALA A 90 13.20 -10.64 5.90
CA ALA A 90 13.94 -11.89 5.86
C ALA A 90 14.28 -12.38 7.27
N ASN A 91 14.71 -11.46 8.14
CA ASN A 91 14.95 -11.74 9.54
C ASN A 91 13.66 -12.12 10.28
N GLY A 92 12.54 -11.42 10.03
CA GLY A 92 11.24 -11.73 10.62
C GLY A 92 10.73 -13.12 10.24
N VAL A 93 10.73 -13.44 8.95
CA VAL A 93 10.37 -14.75 8.40
C VAL A 93 11.27 -15.83 8.98
N SER A 94 12.59 -15.61 8.95
CA SER A 94 13.55 -16.58 9.42
C SER A 94 13.36 -16.94 10.90
N ARG A 95 13.13 -15.93 11.75
CA ARG A 95 12.87 -16.12 13.18
C ARG A 95 11.57 -16.87 13.43
N ARG A 96 10.49 -16.48 12.74
CA ARG A 96 9.15 -17.02 13.00
C ARG A 96 8.98 -18.44 12.47
N LEU A 97 9.57 -18.74 11.32
CA LEU A 97 9.54 -20.07 10.71
C LEU A 97 10.67 -20.98 11.18
N ARG A 98 11.63 -20.45 11.95
CA ARG A 98 12.81 -21.19 12.41
C ARG A 98 13.60 -21.83 11.26
N ARG A 99 13.63 -21.15 10.11
CA ARG A 99 14.31 -21.58 8.87
C ARG A 99 15.20 -20.46 8.30
N PRO A 100 16.31 -20.77 7.62
CA PRO A 100 17.08 -19.75 6.94
C PRO A 100 16.27 -19.08 5.81
N VAL A 101 16.56 -17.81 5.54
CA VAL A 101 15.99 -17.09 4.39
C VAL A 101 17.13 -16.54 3.55
N ARG A 102 17.19 -16.91 2.28
CA ARG A 102 18.10 -16.31 1.30
C ARG A 102 17.38 -15.16 0.61
N LEU A 103 17.82 -13.95 0.88
CA LEU A 103 17.24 -12.73 0.32
C LEU A 103 18.03 -12.28 -0.92
N HIS A 104 17.29 -11.98 -1.99
CA HIS A 104 17.78 -11.28 -3.17
C HIS A 104 16.96 -10.01 -3.41
N ARG A 105 17.60 -8.90 -3.74
CA ARG A 105 16.95 -7.61 -3.98
C ARG A 105 17.26 -7.14 -5.39
N PHE A 106 16.23 -7.15 -6.23
CA PHE A 106 16.29 -6.66 -7.61
C PHE A 106 15.64 -5.28 -7.79
N ALA A 107 15.06 -4.71 -6.72
CA ALA A 107 14.48 -3.37 -6.73
C ALA A 107 15.43 -2.29 -7.30
N VAL A 108 14.87 -1.34 -8.05
CA VAL A 108 15.62 -0.27 -8.70
C VAL A 108 15.05 1.08 -8.27
N VAL A 109 15.89 1.92 -7.68
CA VAL A 109 15.51 3.27 -7.26
C VAL A 109 14.98 4.05 -8.47
N GLY A 110 13.81 4.68 -8.32
CA GLY A 110 13.17 5.44 -9.40
C GLY A 110 12.36 4.62 -10.40
N ALA A 111 12.30 3.29 -10.28
CA ALA A 111 11.51 2.46 -11.19
C ALA A 111 10.00 2.76 -11.08
N GLU A 112 9.36 2.91 -12.24
CA GLU A 112 7.91 2.79 -12.39
C GLU A 112 7.53 1.32 -12.58
N SER A 113 6.23 0.99 -12.62
CA SER A 113 5.76 -0.40 -12.78
C SER A 113 6.32 -1.08 -14.04
N SER A 114 6.58 -0.34 -15.13
CA SER A 114 7.23 -0.85 -16.34
C SER A 114 8.63 -1.39 -16.10
N GLY A 115 9.34 -0.86 -15.11
CA GLY A 115 10.66 -1.30 -14.69
C GLY A 115 10.67 -2.64 -13.94
N LEU A 116 9.51 -3.25 -13.67
CA LEU A 116 9.44 -4.59 -13.07
C LEU A 116 9.89 -5.69 -14.02
N VAL A 117 9.75 -5.52 -15.34
CA VAL A 117 10.05 -6.57 -16.33
C VAL A 117 11.46 -7.15 -16.15
N PRO A 118 12.55 -6.36 -16.23
CA PRO A 118 13.90 -6.89 -16.04
C PRO A 118 14.16 -7.40 -14.61
N GLN A 119 13.45 -6.88 -13.60
CA GLN A 119 13.58 -7.35 -12.22
C GLN A 119 12.98 -8.74 -12.04
N VAL A 120 11.85 -9.02 -12.69
CA VAL A 120 11.18 -10.32 -12.66
C VAL A 120 12.03 -11.34 -13.41
N GLU A 121 12.56 -11.00 -14.59
CA GLU A 121 13.46 -11.87 -15.36
C GLU A 121 14.64 -12.34 -14.49
N ALA A 122 15.33 -11.42 -13.84
CA ALA A 122 16.44 -11.75 -12.93
C ALA A 122 15.98 -12.53 -11.69
N ALA A 123 14.79 -12.23 -11.16
CA ALA A 123 14.24 -12.95 -10.01
C ALA A 123 13.93 -14.40 -10.34
N LEU A 124 13.45 -14.70 -11.55
CA LEU A 124 13.11 -16.06 -11.97
C LEU A 124 14.34 -16.98 -12.01
N GLU A 125 15.54 -16.44 -12.28
CA GLU A 125 16.79 -17.21 -12.28
C GLU A 125 17.11 -17.82 -10.90
N VAL A 126 16.73 -17.14 -9.82
CA VAL A 126 16.97 -17.62 -8.45
C VAL A 126 15.85 -18.51 -7.89
N LYS A 127 14.80 -18.76 -8.67
CA LYS A 127 13.66 -19.63 -8.31
C LYS A 127 13.05 -19.27 -6.95
N PRO A 128 12.39 -18.10 -6.84
CA PRO A 128 11.89 -17.60 -5.57
C PRO A 128 10.75 -18.46 -5.03
N ASP A 129 10.76 -18.69 -3.71
CA ASP A 129 9.61 -19.26 -3.01
C ASP A 129 8.56 -18.16 -2.73
N ILE A 130 9.02 -16.93 -2.50
CA ILE A 130 8.16 -15.76 -2.29
C ILE A 130 8.78 -14.48 -2.85
N ALA A 131 7.93 -13.65 -3.46
CA ALA A 131 8.27 -12.34 -3.98
C ALA A 131 7.47 -11.25 -3.26
N VAL A 132 8.18 -10.21 -2.81
CA VAL A 132 7.57 -8.99 -2.25
C VAL A 132 7.79 -7.84 -3.22
N ILE A 133 6.71 -7.20 -3.65
CA ILE A 133 6.75 -6.10 -4.64
C ILE A 133 6.25 -4.81 -3.99
N LEU A 134 7.08 -3.76 -3.99
CA LEU A 134 6.69 -2.40 -3.59
C LEU A 134 6.92 -1.44 -4.76
N VAL A 135 5.84 -1.04 -5.43
CA VAL A 135 5.90 -0.14 -6.60
C VAL A 135 4.63 0.71 -6.72
N GLY A 136 4.76 1.90 -7.31
CA GLY A 136 3.64 2.76 -7.67
C GLY A 136 3.84 4.22 -7.31
N GLY A 137 4.77 4.51 -6.39
CA GLY A 137 5.11 5.89 -6.03
C GLY A 137 5.58 6.68 -7.27
N ASN A 138 6.49 6.09 -8.03
CA ASN A 138 7.00 6.72 -9.25
C ASN A 138 5.94 6.86 -10.33
N ASP A 139 5.05 5.89 -10.51
CA ASP A 139 3.94 5.98 -11.48
C ASP A 139 3.03 7.18 -11.18
N VAL A 140 2.74 7.46 -9.90
CA VAL A 140 1.96 8.64 -9.51
C VAL A 140 2.73 9.93 -9.79
N THR A 141 4.03 9.98 -9.46
CA THR A 141 4.86 11.18 -9.69
C THR A 141 5.12 11.49 -11.17
N HIS A 142 5.19 10.46 -12.01
CA HIS A 142 5.39 10.55 -13.47
C HIS A 142 4.06 10.60 -14.24
N ARG A 143 2.92 10.48 -13.54
CA ARG A 143 1.57 10.53 -14.12
C ARG A 143 1.29 9.40 -15.11
N THR A 144 1.92 8.25 -14.89
CA THR A 144 1.61 7.03 -15.65
C THR A 144 0.16 6.63 -15.44
N SER A 145 -0.51 6.21 -16.51
CA SER A 145 -1.91 5.82 -16.42
C SER A 145 -2.08 4.62 -15.49
N THR A 146 -3.10 4.63 -14.65
CA THR A 146 -3.39 3.52 -13.73
C THR A 146 -3.50 2.19 -14.46
N SER A 147 -4.10 2.17 -15.65
CA SER A 147 -4.21 0.97 -16.50
C SER A 147 -2.86 0.41 -16.93
N THR A 148 -1.89 1.28 -17.27
CA THR A 148 -0.55 0.86 -17.67
C THR A 148 0.26 0.37 -16.48
N ALA A 149 0.25 1.11 -15.37
CA ALA A 149 0.90 0.71 -14.13
C ALA A 149 0.42 -0.68 -13.67
N VAL A 150 -0.90 -0.86 -13.59
CA VAL A 150 -1.53 -2.12 -13.18
C VAL A 150 -1.23 -3.25 -14.16
N ARG A 151 -1.22 -3.00 -15.47
CA ARG A 151 -0.89 -4.04 -16.46
C ARG A 151 0.51 -4.60 -16.25
N HIS A 152 1.51 -3.73 -16.03
CA HIS A 152 2.88 -4.19 -15.78
C HIS A 152 2.98 -4.96 -14.45
N LEU A 153 2.34 -4.47 -13.39
CA LEU A 153 2.30 -5.18 -12.11
C LEU A 153 1.65 -6.56 -12.23
N VAL A 154 0.51 -6.67 -12.92
CA VAL A 154 -0.20 -7.95 -13.10
C VAL A 154 0.64 -8.95 -13.89
N ASN A 155 1.34 -8.51 -14.93
CA ASN A 155 2.25 -9.39 -15.66
C ASN A 155 3.35 -9.92 -14.74
N ALA A 156 3.99 -9.04 -13.97
CA ALA A 156 4.99 -9.45 -12.98
C ALA A 156 4.44 -10.47 -11.96
N VAL A 157 3.24 -10.23 -11.42
CA VAL A 157 2.58 -11.17 -10.50
C VAL A 157 2.33 -12.52 -11.18
N ARG A 158 1.79 -12.51 -12.40
CA ARG A 158 1.48 -13.75 -13.15
C ARG A 158 2.72 -14.57 -13.44
N ASP A 159 3.80 -13.94 -13.87
CA ASP A 159 5.05 -14.63 -14.22
C ASP A 159 5.67 -15.30 -12.98
N LEU A 160 5.70 -14.59 -11.85
CA LEU A 160 6.17 -15.12 -10.57
C LEU A 160 5.28 -16.26 -10.04
N ARG A 161 3.96 -16.10 -10.11
CA ARG A 161 3.00 -17.15 -9.73
C ARG A 161 3.14 -18.39 -10.62
N ALA A 162 3.35 -18.21 -11.93
CA ALA A 162 3.54 -19.29 -12.89
C ALA A 162 4.83 -20.08 -12.61
N ALA A 163 5.86 -19.41 -12.08
CA ALA A 163 7.09 -20.05 -11.61
C ALA A 163 6.96 -20.72 -10.21
N GLY A 164 5.78 -20.67 -9.60
CA GLY A 164 5.49 -21.30 -8.30
C GLY A 164 5.79 -20.43 -7.08
N ALA A 165 6.17 -19.17 -7.26
CA ALA A 165 6.41 -18.25 -6.16
C ALA A 165 5.09 -17.72 -5.58
N GLU A 166 5.03 -17.57 -4.26
CA GLU A 166 4.02 -16.73 -3.62
C GLU A 166 4.32 -15.25 -3.89
N VAL A 167 3.30 -14.40 -4.01
CA VAL A 167 3.49 -12.98 -4.35
C VAL A 167 2.70 -12.10 -3.40
N VAL A 168 3.40 -11.22 -2.69
CA VAL A 168 2.83 -10.22 -1.79
C VAL A 168 3.16 -8.82 -2.31
N VAL A 169 2.15 -8.01 -2.57
CA VAL A 169 2.32 -6.64 -3.05
C VAL A 169 1.97 -5.65 -1.94
N GLY A 170 2.92 -4.82 -1.56
CA GLY A 170 2.62 -3.61 -0.80
C GLY A 170 2.13 -2.54 -1.77
N THR A 171 0.85 -2.17 -1.67
CA THR A 171 0.24 -1.26 -2.65
C THR A 171 0.78 0.17 -2.53
N CYS A 172 0.52 0.98 -3.55
CA CYS A 172 1.00 2.35 -3.65
C CYS A 172 0.71 3.14 -2.36
N PRO A 173 1.75 3.69 -1.69
CA PRO A 173 1.56 4.46 -0.47
C PRO A 173 0.84 5.78 -0.75
N ASP A 174 0.20 6.35 0.27
CA ASP A 174 -0.47 7.64 0.18
C ASP A 174 0.54 8.80 0.12
N LEU A 175 0.82 9.28 -1.09
CA LEU A 175 1.78 10.37 -1.31
C LEU A 175 1.29 11.72 -0.78
N GLY A 176 0.01 11.82 -0.38
CA GLY A 176 -0.52 12.99 0.31
C GLY A 176 -0.02 13.16 1.75
N THR A 177 0.70 12.17 2.29
CA THR A 177 1.35 12.25 3.61
C THR A 177 2.69 12.99 3.58
N ILE A 178 3.26 13.18 2.38
CA ILE A 178 4.57 13.77 2.17
C ILE A 178 4.52 15.28 2.42
N ARG A 179 5.11 15.71 3.54
CA ARG A 179 5.02 17.09 4.03
C ARG A 179 5.48 18.16 3.02
N PRO A 180 6.56 17.97 2.25
CA PRO A 180 6.97 18.91 1.20
C PRO A 180 5.89 19.23 0.15
N ILE A 181 4.94 18.31 -0.08
CA ILE A 181 3.85 18.51 -1.03
C ILE A 181 2.76 19.35 -0.37
N LYS A 182 2.49 20.56 -0.87
CA LYS A 182 1.47 21.48 -0.31
C LYS A 182 0.10 21.30 -0.99
N PRO A 183 -1.02 21.65 -0.34
CA PRO A 183 -2.31 21.78 -1.03
C PRO A 183 -2.26 22.90 -2.08
N PRO A 184 -2.90 22.75 -3.25
CA PRO A 184 -3.82 21.67 -3.62
C PRO A 184 -3.16 20.39 -4.15
N LEU A 185 -1.86 20.41 -4.52
CA LEU A 185 -1.17 19.24 -5.09
C LEU A 185 -1.24 18.03 -4.15
N ARG A 186 -1.16 18.24 -2.84
CA ARG A 186 -1.29 17.18 -1.82
C ARG A 186 -2.59 16.39 -1.91
N TRP A 187 -3.71 17.06 -2.17
CA TRP A 187 -5.02 16.39 -2.27
C TRP A 187 -5.08 15.53 -3.52
N LEU A 188 -4.50 16.04 -4.59
CA LEU A 188 -4.47 15.39 -5.89
C LEU A 188 -3.55 14.16 -5.87
N THR A 189 -2.36 14.27 -5.28
CA THR A 189 -1.45 13.13 -5.11
C THR A 189 -2.07 12.06 -4.21
N ARG A 190 -2.73 12.44 -3.10
CA ARG A 190 -3.50 11.51 -2.24
C ARG A 190 -4.56 10.76 -3.04
N TYR A 191 -5.36 11.48 -3.82
CA TYR A 191 -6.40 10.87 -4.64
C TYR A 191 -5.81 9.89 -5.64
N TRP A 192 -4.79 10.29 -6.40
CA TRP A 192 -4.15 9.43 -7.40
C TRP A 192 -3.48 8.20 -6.80
N SER A 193 -2.79 8.34 -5.67
CA SER A 193 -2.16 7.19 -5.01
C SER A 193 -3.18 6.18 -4.49
N ARG A 194 -4.29 6.66 -3.88
CA ARG A 194 -5.37 5.78 -3.40
C ARG A 194 -6.09 5.08 -4.55
N GLN A 195 -6.32 5.79 -5.66
CA GLN A 195 -6.91 5.20 -6.86
C GLN A 195 -5.99 4.11 -7.45
N LEU A 196 -4.69 4.35 -7.52
CA LEU A 196 -3.73 3.34 -7.96
C LEU A 196 -3.70 2.14 -7.01
N ALA A 197 -3.64 2.37 -5.69
CA ALA A 197 -3.64 1.31 -4.68
C ALA A 197 -4.88 0.40 -4.77
N ALA A 198 -6.07 0.98 -4.91
CA ALA A 198 -7.30 0.20 -5.10
C ALA A 198 -7.25 -0.66 -6.38
N ALA A 199 -6.79 -0.08 -7.49
CA ALA A 199 -6.66 -0.80 -8.75
C ALA A 199 -5.60 -1.93 -8.67
N GLN A 200 -4.49 -1.71 -7.97
CA GLN A 200 -3.49 -2.74 -7.68
C GLN A 200 -4.10 -3.88 -6.86
N THR A 201 -4.86 -3.60 -5.79
CA THR A 201 -5.52 -4.63 -4.97
C THR A 201 -6.43 -5.52 -5.81
N VAL A 202 -7.33 -4.94 -6.60
CA VAL A 202 -8.23 -5.73 -7.45
C VAL A 202 -7.42 -6.61 -8.39
N ALA A 203 -6.46 -6.03 -9.10
CA ALA A 203 -5.76 -6.72 -10.17
C ALA A 203 -4.80 -7.81 -9.67
N VAL A 204 -4.11 -7.57 -8.56
CA VAL A 204 -3.20 -8.54 -7.93
C VAL A 204 -3.98 -9.71 -7.34
N VAL A 205 -5.09 -9.46 -6.65
CA VAL A 205 -5.91 -10.53 -6.10
C VAL A 205 -6.57 -11.36 -7.21
N GLU A 206 -7.04 -10.74 -8.30
CA GLU A 206 -7.46 -11.47 -9.51
C GLU A 206 -6.33 -12.35 -10.08
N ALA A 207 -5.09 -11.87 -10.05
CA ALA A 207 -3.88 -12.63 -10.43
C ALA A 207 -3.39 -13.63 -9.36
N ARG A 208 -4.18 -13.91 -8.31
CA ARG A 208 -3.86 -14.84 -7.21
C ARG A 208 -2.65 -14.43 -6.36
N GLY A 209 -2.33 -13.14 -6.33
CA GLY A 209 -1.40 -12.56 -5.36
C GLY A 209 -2.12 -12.06 -4.10
N TRP A 210 -1.33 -11.69 -3.10
CA TRP A 210 -1.78 -11.05 -1.87
C TRP A 210 -1.47 -9.55 -1.94
N THR A 211 -2.32 -8.73 -1.34
CA THR A 211 -2.00 -7.30 -1.17
C THR A 211 -2.08 -6.86 0.27
N VAL A 212 -1.17 -5.94 0.62
CA VAL A 212 -1.19 -5.24 1.90
C VAL A 212 -1.22 -3.76 1.59
N SER A 213 -2.22 -3.06 2.12
CA SER A 213 -2.33 -1.62 1.96
C SER A 213 -1.26 -0.91 2.76
N LEU A 214 -0.19 -0.46 2.10
CA LEU A 214 0.80 0.44 2.70
C LEU A 214 0.27 1.87 2.84
N GLY A 215 -0.84 2.19 2.18
CA GLY A 215 -1.57 3.45 2.34
C GLY A 215 -2.07 3.60 3.78
N ASP A 216 -1.86 4.77 4.37
CA ASP A 216 -2.15 5.12 5.78
C ASP A 216 -1.60 4.17 6.86
N LEU A 217 -0.86 3.09 6.54
CA LEU A 217 -0.15 2.19 7.48
C LEU A 217 0.81 2.95 8.40
N LEU A 218 1.22 4.06 7.84
CA LEU A 218 2.11 5.07 8.35
C LEU A 218 1.33 6.34 8.68
N GLY A 219 0.06 6.49 8.30
CA GLY A 219 -0.75 7.70 8.36
C GLY A 219 -0.70 8.40 9.72
N PRO A 220 -1.15 7.77 10.81
CA PRO A 220 -1.09 8.39 12.14
C PRO A 220 0.35 8.62 12.61
N ARG A 221 1.24 7.62 12.52
CA ARG A 221 2.62 7.72 13.05
C ARG A 221 3.54 8.63 12.22
N PHE A 222 3.46 8.63 10.89
CA PHE A 222 4.18 9.53 10.00
C PHE A 222 3.60 10.94 10.01
N THR A 223 2.29 11.09 10.25
CA THR A 223 1.72 12.42 10.46
C THR A 223 2.14 12.97 11.82
N ALA A 224 2.09 12.16 12.88
CA ALA A 224 2.46 12.53 14.24
C ALA A 224 3.97 12.72 14.42
N GLU A 225 4.79 11.81 13.91
CA GLU A 225 6.25 11.73 14.10
C GLU A 225 7.03 11.73 12.75
N PRO A 226 6.76 12.69 11.85
CA PRO A 226 7.36 12.76 10.51
C PRO A 226 8.89 12.73 10.48
N THR A 227 9.54 13.31 11.49
CA THR A 227 10.98 13.51 11.59
C THR A 227 11.70 12.23 11.94
N ARG A 228 10.98 11.30 12.59
CA ARG A 228 11.47 9.95 12.87
C ARG A 228 11.14 9.01 11.73
N MET A 229 9.99 9.21 11.10
CA MET A 229 9.41 8.28 10.14
C MET A 229 9.93 8.45 8.71
N PHE A 230 10.24 9.68 8.30
CA PHE A 230 10.91 9.96 7.03
C PHE A 230 12.42 10.10 7.21
N SER A 231 13.17 9.75 6.18
CA SER A 231 14.61 9.93 6.14
C SER A 231 14.99 11.40 5.88
N TRP A 232 16.29 11.66 5.70
CA TRP A 232 16.87 12.99 5.49
C TRP A 232 16.25 13.75 4.30
N ASP A 233 15.78 13.03 3.28
CA ASP A 233 15.12 13.55 2.08
C ASP A 233 13.64 13.97 2.30
N ARG A 234 13.07 13.68 3.48
CA ARG A 234 11.68 13.96 3.85
C ARG A 234 10.65 13.33 2.90
N PHE A 235 11.04 12.28 2.19
CA PHE A 235 10.23 11.59 1.19
C PHE A 235 10.23 10.08 1.43
N HIS A 236 11.39 9.45 1.55
CA HIS A 236 11.49 8.02 1.77
C HIS A 236 11.37 7.68 3.26
N PRO A 237 10.89 6.47 3.60
CA PRO A 237 10.90 6.01 4.98
C PRO A 237 12.32 6.01 5.58
N SER A 238 12.42 6.33 6.86
CA SER A 238 13.64 6.07 7.65
C SER A 238 13.77 4.58 7.97
N ALA A 239 14.85 4.18 8.64
CA ALA A 239 14.98 2.83 9.19
C ALA A 239 13.79 2.44 10.09
N GLU A 240 13.27 3.36 10.88
CA GLU A 240 12.09 3.12 11.72
C GLU A 240 10.81 3.02 10.87
N GLY A 241 10.68 3.88 9.86
CA GLY A 241 9.59 3.82 8.90
C GLY A 241 9.51 2.49 8.15
N TYR A 242 10.66 1.96 7.70
CA TYR A 242 10.74 0.63 7.09
C TYR A 242 10.46 -0.50 8.08
N ALA A 243 10.85 -0.36 9.35
CA ALA A 243 10.49 -1.34 10.39
C ALA A 243 8.98 -1.45 10.55
N VAL A 244 8.25 -0.33 10.55
CA VAL A 244 6.78 -0.32 10.60
C VAL A 244 6.18 -0.95 9.34
N ALA A 245 6.66 -0.58 8.14
CA ALA A 245 6.17 -1.16 6.89
C ALA A 245 6.42 -2.68 6.82
N ALA A 246 7.61 -3.13 7.20
CA ALA A 246 7.97 -4.55 7.23
C ALA A 246 7.12 -5.32 8.25
N ALA A 247 6.89 -4.75 9.43
CA ALA A 247 6.05 -5.36 10.46
C ALA A 247 4.61 -5.59 9.99
N ALA A 248 4.10 -4.74 9.09
CA ALA A 248 2.75 -4.88 8.56
C ALA A 248 2.64 -5.87 7.39
N LEU A 249 3.70 -5.99 6.59
CA LEU A 249 3.79 -6.99 5.52
C LEU A 249 4.06 -8.40 6.05
N LEU A 250 4.83 -8.53 7.13
CA LEU A 250 5.36 -9.80 7.63
C LEU A 250 4.27 -10.86 7.88
N PRO A 251 3.12 -10.56 8.52
CA PRO A 251 2.07 -11.56 8.74
C PRO A 251 1.50 -12.15 7.45
N THR A 252 1.32 -11.31 6.42
CA THR A 252 0.83 -11.77 5.10
C THR A 252 1.88 -12.61 4.39
N VAL A 253 3.16 -12.22 4.48
CA VAL A 253 4.29 -13.01 3.96
C VAL A 253 4.35 -14.40 4.60
N LEU A 254 4.16 -14.48 5.93
CA LEU A 254 4.10 -15.75 6.66
C LEU A 254 2.90 -16.60 6.26
N ALA A 255 1.72 -15.98 6.12
CA ALA A 255 0.50 -16.66 5.71
C ALA A 255 0.63 -17.24 4.28
N ALA A 256 1.19 -16.46 3.35
CA ALA A 256 1.44 -16.90 1.98
C ALA A 256 2.39 -18.10 1.93
N LEU A 257 3.42 -18.13 2.78
CA LEU A 257 4.35 -19.27 2.92
C LEU A 257 3.75 -20.50 3.62
N GLY A 258 2.43 -20.51 3.90
CA GLY A 258 1.73 -21.64 4.51
C GLY A 258 1.96 -21.79 6.02
N SER A 259 2.57 -20.80 6.68
CA SER A 259 2.70 -20.77 8.14
C SER A 259 1.41 -20.31 8.78
N VAL A 260 0.39 -21.16 8.75
CA VAL A 260 -0.84 -20.95 9.49
C VAL A 260 -0.78 -21.78 10.77
N ASP A 261 -0.02 -21.28 11.75
CA ASP A 261 -0.33 -21.58 13.14
C ASP A 261 -0.10 -20.33 14.01
N GLU A 262 -1.18 -19.59 14.18
CA GLU A 262 -1.46 -18.80 15.39
C GLU A 262 -2.93 -18.39 15.36
N ARG A 263 -3.79 -19.39 15.64
CA ARG A 263 -5.19 -19.27 16.04
C ARG A 263 -6.12 -18.67 14.97
N ARG A 264 -7.30 -19.26 14.85
CA ARG A 264 -8.49 -18.56 14.33
C ARG A 264 -8.71 -17.34 15.23
N GLU A 265 -8.01 -16.24 15.01
CA GLU A 265 -8.37 -14.96 15.60
C GLU A 265 -9.78 -14.64 15.09
N VAL A 266 -10.69 -14.43 16.03
CA VAL A 266 -12.05 -13.96 15.76
C VAL A 266 -11.91 -12.69 14.94
N LEU A 267 -12.50 -12.67 13.74
CA LEU A 267 -12.43 -11.53 12.84
C LEU A 267 -12.79 -10.26 13.62
N ALA A 268 -11.88 -9.30 13.69
CA ALA A 268 -12.13 -8.03 14.36
C ALA A 268 -13.27 -7.28 13.64
N VAL A 269 -13.94 -6.34 14.34
CA VAL A 269 -15.00 -5.52 13.74
C VAL A 269 -14.50 -4.92 12.43
N GLY A 270 -15.20 -5.21 11.33
CA GLY A 270 -14.93 -4.77 9.95
C GLY A 270 -13.96 -5.63 9.13
N GLU A 271 -13.36 -6.67 9.70
CA GLU A 271 -12.77 -7.78 8.94
C GLU A 271 -13.88 -8.72 8.39
N GLY A 272 -13.62 -9.40 7.28
CA GLY A 272 -14.60 -10.34 6.70
C GLY A 272 -14.51 -10.52 5.19
N VAL A 273 -15.36 -11.40 4.67
CA VAL A 273 -15.47 -11.66 3.24
C VAL A 273 -16.37 -10.61 2.58
N ARG A 274 -15.88 -9.97 1.53
CA ARG A 274 -16.61 -8.97 0.73
C ARG A 274 -16.33 -9.16 -0.76
N SER A 275 -17.07 -8.44 -1.62
CA SER A 275 -16.67 -8.38 -3.03
C SER A 275 -15.31 -7.66 -3.15
N LEU A 276 -14.48 -8.14 -4.07
CA LEU A 276 -13.14 -7.63 -4.28
C LEU A 276 -13.09 -6.11 -4.55
N PRO A 277 -13.99 -5.51 -5.35
CA PRO A 277 -14.01 -4.05 -5.51
C PRO A 277 -14.25 -3.29 -4.21
N HIS A 278 -15.15 -3.78 -3.34
CA HIS A 278 -15.39 -3.16 -2.03
C HIS A 278 -14.20 -3.32 -1.10
N ALA A 279 -13.63 -4.53 -1.03
CA ALA A 279 -12.44 -4.80 -0.23
C ALA A 279 -11.26 -3.89 -0.66
N ALA A 280 -11.06 -3.71 -1.97
CA ALA A 280 -10.02 -2.84 -2.52
C ALA A 280 -10.23 -1.37 -2.17
N HIS A 281 -11.47 -0.87 -2.27
CA HIS A 281 -11.79 0.51 -1.92
C HIS A 281 -11.56 0.81 -0.43
N GLU A 282 -11.95 -0.13 0.44
CA GLU A 282 -11.72 -0.01 1.87
C GLU A 282 -10.24 -0.09 2.23
N ALA A 283 -9.52 -1.07 1.67
CA ALA A 283 -8.08 -1.24 1.89
C ALA A 283 -7.29 0.00 1.46
N ALA A 284 -7.64 0.64 0.33
CA ALA A 284 -6.96 1.84 -0.15
C ALA A 284 -7.08 3.07 0.79
N ARG A 285 -8.01 3.02 1.76
CA ARG A 285 -8.20 4.07 2.78
C ARG A 285 -7.69 3.66 4.15
N ARG A 286 -7.30 2.40 4.33
CA ARG A 286 -6.96 1.81 5.63
C ARG A 286 -5.66 1.02 5.58
N ALA A 287 -4.65 1.65 6.15
CA ALA A 287 -3.49 1.08 6.81
C ALA A 287 -3.54 -0.42 7.11
N GLY A 288 -2.66 -1.21 6.47
CA GLY A 288 -2.31 -2.55 6.97
C GLY A 288 -3.42 -3.56 6.75
N THR A 289 -4.40 -3.17 5.95
CA THR A 289 -5.45 -4.04 5.46
C THR A 289 -4.83 -5.00 4.46
N GLU A 290 -4.84 -6.27 4.82
CA GLU A 290 -4.53 -7.40 3.96
C GLU A 290 -5.79 -7.75 3.15
N VAL A 291 -5.61 -7.96 1.85
CA VAL A 291 -6.66 -8.46 0.96
C VAL A 291 -6.12 -9.65 0.16
N SER A 292 -6.86 -10.76 0.23
CA SER A 292 -6.57 -12.00 -0.48
C SER A 292 -7.85 -12.57 -1.11
N GLY A 293 -7.70 -13.54 -2.02
CA GLY A 293 -8.85 -14.30 -2.53
C GLY A 293 -9.56 -15.04 -1.40
N ALA A 294 -10.89 -15.19 -1.53
CA ALA A 294 -11.71 -15.98 -0.62
C ALA A 294 -12.71 -16.85 -1.39
N GLU A 295 -13.24 -17.85 -0.70
CA GLU A 295 -14.36 -18.67 -1.17
C GLU A 295 -15.53 -18.54 -0.20
N VAL A 296 -16.74 -18.34 -0.75
CA VAL A 296 -18.00 -18.37 0.00
C VAL A 296 -18.82 -19.53 -0.54
N ALA A 297 -19.16 -20.49 0.33
CA ALA A 297 -19.86 -21.72 -0.04
C ALA A 297 -19.21 -22.46 -1.24
N GLY A 298 -17.87 -22.56 -1.23
CA GLY A 298 -17.08 -23.24 -2.27
C GLY A 298 -17.02 -22.50 -3.62
N ARG A 299 -17.42 -21.22 -3.67
CA ARG A 299 -17.34 -20.38 -4.87
C ARG A 299 -16.38 -19.23 -4.65
N GLU A 300 -15.43 -19.06 -5.57
CA GLU A 300 -14.51 -17.91 -5.58
C GLU A 300 -15.19 -16.61 -6.06
N ARG A 301 -16.36 -16.70 -6.70
CA ARG A 301 -17.06 -15.54 -7.30
C ARG A 301 -18.52 -15.47 -6.85
N GLY A 302 -19.00 -14.25 -6.69
CA GLY A 302 -20.39 -13.89 -6.46
C GLY A 302 -20.91 -12.86 -7.49
N PRO A 303 -22.11 -12.29 -7.29
CA PRO A 303 -22.73 -11.36 -8.23
C PRO A 303 -21.91 -10.10 -8.52
N ALA A 304 -21.10 -9.66 -7.55
CA ALA A 304 -20.25 -8.48 -7.63
C ALA A 304 -18.78 -8.79 -7.96
N GLY A 305 -18.49 -9.96 -8.54
CA GLY A 305 -17.15 -10.41 -8.91
C GLY A 305 -16.51 -11.37 -7.90
N ARG A 306 -15.18 -11.42 -7.85
CA ARG A 306 -14.45 -12.31 -6.95
C ARG A 306 -14.70 -11.96 -5.48
N TRP A 307 -14.82 -12.96 -4.62
CA TRP A 307 -14.79 -12.77 -3.18
C TRP A 307 -13.38 -12.52 -2.69
N ALA A 308 -13.26 -11.64 -1.71
CA ALA A 308 -11.99 -11.31 -1.09
C ALA A 308 -12.13 -11.35 0.43
N GLN A 309 -11.13 -11.93 1.09
CA GLN A 309 -10.99 -11.85 2.54
C GLN A 309 -10.26 -10.56 2.85
N LEU A 310 -10.87 -9.73 3.69
CA LEU A 310 -10.26 -8.54 4.25
C LEU A 310 -9.85 -8.82 5.70
N ARG A 311 -8.59 -8.54 6.04
CA ARG A 311 -8.03 -8.66 7.40
C ARG A 311 -7.33 -7.36 7.79
N ARG A 312 -7.55 -6.92 9.02
CA ARG A 312 -6.98 -5.72 9.63
C ARG A 312 -6.07 -6.11 10.77
N ARG A 313 -4.77 -6.11 10.48
CA ARG A 313 -3.77 -6.48 11.49
C ARG A 313 -3.40 -5.24 12.33
N THR A 314 -4.36 -4.77 13.14
CA THR A 314 -4.22 -3.61 14.05
C THR A 314 -3.51 -3.95 15.35
N ALA A 315 -3.53 -5.22 15.79
CA ALA A 315 -3.03 -5.64 17.11
C ALA A 315 -1.51 -5.44 17.34
N TRP A 316 -0.72 -5.16 16.31
CA TRP A 316 0.72 -4.83 16.43
C TRP A 316 1.00 -3.31 16.44
N PHE A 317 0.00 -2.47 16.17
CA PHE A 317 0.16 -1.04 15.97
C PHE A 317 -0.87 -0.30 16.81
N GLY A 318 -0.45 0.11 18.02
CA GLY A 318 -1.32 0.65 19.06
C GLY A 318 -2.32 1.74 18.63
N HIS A 319 -3.48 1.64 19.29
CA HIS A 319 -4.73 2.42 19.29
C HIS A 319 -5.59 2.45 18.01
N PRO A 320 -6.92 2.23 18.16
CA PRO A 320 -7.89 2.28 17.08
C PRO A 320 -8.02 3.69 16.48
N HIS A 321 -8.46 3.74 15.23
CA HIS A 321 -8.75 4.99 14.51
C HIS A 321 -9.91 5.75 15.21
N PRO A 322 -9.96 7.10 15.21
CA PRO A 322 -11.07 7.85 15.84
C PRO A 322 -12.47 7.41 15.35
N ASP A 323 -12.62 7.09 14.06
CA ASP A 323 -13.86 6.51 13.51
C ASP A 323 -14.29 5.15 14.13
N GLU A 324 -13.38 4.41 14.78
CA GLU A 324 -13.71 3.18 15.51
C GLU A 324 -14.17 3.48 16.94
N ALA A 325 -13.76 4.60 17.54
CA ALA A 325 -14.22 4.99 18.87
C ALA A 325 -15.70 5.39 18.88
N GLU A 326 -16.21 6.02 17.82
CA GLU A 326 -17.63 6.36 17.66
C GLU A 326 -18.53 5.13 17.44
N GLN A 327 -18.04 4.10 16.75
CA GLN A 327 -18.84 2.88 16.53
C GLN A 327 -18.91 1.95 17.74
N VAL A 328 -17.90 2.00 18.62
CA VAL A 328 -17.88 1.21 19.87
C VAL A 328 -18.84 1.79 20.91
N VAL A 329 -19.06 3.12 20.93
CA VAL A 329 -20.06 3.73 21.82
C VAL A 329 -21.50 3.52 21.36
N ASP A 330 -21.75 3.46 20.04
CA ASP A 330 -23.09 3.19 19.50
C ASP A 330 -23.54 1.73 19.69
N ALA A 331 -22.59 0.78 19.76
CA ALA A 331 -22.88 -0.62 20.04
C ALA A 331 -23.10 -0.94 21.54
N ALA A 332 -22.87 0.04 22.42
CA ALA A 332 -22.87 -0.14 23.88
C ALA A 332 -24.07 0.50 24.59
N VAL A 333 -25.16 0.84 23.89
CA VAL A 333 -26.41 1.26 24.53
C VAL A 333 -27.22 0.01 24.89
N PRO A 334 -27.43 -0.33 26.18
CA PRO A 334 -28.28 -1.45 26.56
C PRO A 334 -29.75 -1.08 26.31
N LEU A 335 -30.48 -1.99 25.65
CA LEU A 335 -31.94 -2.00 25.66
C LEU A 335 -32.41 -2.44 27.06
N GLU A 336 -32.65 -1.50 27.95
CA GLU A 336 -33.54 -1.71 29.10
C GLU A 336 -34.58 -0.59 29.11
N GLU A 337 -35.85 -0.98 28.94
CA GLU A 337 -36.95 -0.67 29.86
C GLU A 337 -38.29 -0.51 29.11
N THR A 338 -38.92 -1.61 28.72
CA THR A 338 -40.38 -1.70 28.59
C THR A 338 -40.88 -3.11 28.90
N ALA A 339 -41.18 -3.40 30.16
CA ALA A 339 -42.25 -4.32 30.57
C ALA A 339 -42.31 -4.44 32.10
N SER A 340 -43.36 -3.89 32.71
CA SER A 340 -44.08 -4.44 33.89
C SER A 340 -44.72 -3.30 34.69
N ARG A 341 -45.96 -2.94 34.33
CA ARG A 341 -46.94 -2.39 35.26
C ARG A 341 -48.18 -3.26 35.18
N THR A 342 -48.23 -4.25 36.05
CA THR A 342 -49.46 -4.86 36.53
C THR A 342 -49.24 -5.24 38.00
N GLU A 343 -50.25 -4.88 38.81
CA GLU A 343 -50.50 -5.24 40.21
C GLU A 343 -49.98 -4.28 41.29
N GLY A 344 -50.96 -3.61 41.92
CA GLY A 344 -50.81 -2.63 42.99
C GLY A 344 -51.88 -1.55 42.90
#